data_AF-A0A7S4WDL8-F1
#
_entry.id   AF-A0A7S4WDL8-F1
#
_cell.length_a   1.000
_cell.length_b   1.000
_cell.length_c   1.000
_cell.angle_alpha   90.00
_cell.angle_beta   90.00
_cell.angle_gamma   90.00
#
_symmetry.space_group_name_H-M   'P 1'
#
loop_
_entity.id
_entity.type
_entity.pdbx_description
1 polymer ?
#
loop_
_entity_poly.entity_id
_entity_poly.type
_entity_poly.pdbx_seq_one_letter_code
_entity_poly.pdbx_strand_id
1 'polypeptide(L)'
;QVRGQFGSSLRRTRAAVAVQSSTLCANVQGCRSLATEMRRMWHRFVQDLPSGRGDLPVRPFTLRFENSEVEKGFVGRRMQELVRTGRLALFVGASLSVTALAAFILVARWHLPGATPLGTKLQRRALGIVCALLAVYLLTAAVLSCARRVGRLSPAAIEVIAVAIMTTTMILLVLFMPVRYCRLIGADCHKVFDLPHDSDSSMLMVIDGVITLAHLGLPIRWFVMVPLTAAGILLYVFAIAVGGSEEYGMTPYVNGVCLAALVIGASASKRLAEVGERNAFLNIAREKCLRCEAEFALEQALEVPTTAHSGTVFGALLREGVDVQSQLAEVAEVGDAERWRIRPDEVVMLAGASLGFGSFGDVTKGIFCGMYVAVKTPRGRLDEASVQLQDLSNELRVLRRLRHPHIVATHGAMVLPEEHRIAIVLELVQGVTLHE
;
A
#
# COMPACT_ATOMS: atom_id res chain seq x y z
N GLN A 1 14.04 35.38 -68.82
CA GLN A 1 13.16 34.26 -68.41
C GLN A 1 13.47 33.71 -67.01
N VAL A 2 14.74 33.53 -66.61
CA VAL A 2 15.12 32.93 -65.30
C VAL A 2 14.78 33.79 -64.06
N ARG A 3 14.77 35.13 -64.17
CA ARG A 3 14.36 36.03 -63.06
C ARG A 3 12.85 35.96 -62.71
N GLY A 4 12.00 35.55 -63.66
CA GLY A 4 10.55 35.45 -63.46
C GLY A 4 10.11 34.20 -62.68
N GLN A 5 10.84 33.08 -62.84
CA GLN A 5 10.54 31.81 -62.14
C GLN A 5 10.96 31.82 -60.66
N PHE A 6 12.04 32.54 -60.32
CA PHE A 6 12.45 32.66 -58.92
C PHE A 6 11.47 33.51 -58.09
N GLY A 7 10.94 34.59 -58.68
CA GLY A 7 9.96 35.46 -58.03
C GLY A 7 8.60 34.80 -57.81
N SER A 8 8.18 33.88 -58.68
CA SER A 8 6.92 33.13 -58.51
C SER A 8 7.04 32.00 -57.49
N SER A 9 8.22 31.36 -57.40
CA SER A 9 8.52 30.36 -56.36
C SER A 9 8.51 31.00 -54.96
N LEU A 10 9.22 32.12 -54.75
CA LEU A 10 9.25 32.84 -53.47
C LEU A 10 7.87 33.36 -53.02
N ARG A 11 7.00 33.76 -53.96
CA ARG A 11 5.62 34.16 -53.63
C ARG A 11 4.76 32.97 -53.20
N ARG A 12 4.95 31.78 -53.81
CA ARG A 12 4.27 30.55 -53.37
C ARG A 12 4.76 30.08 -52.00
N THR A 13 6.06 30.17 -51.72
CA THR A 13 6.60 29.81 -50.39
C THR A 13 6.11 30.78 -49.31
N ARG A 14 6.08 32.09 -49.58
CA ARG A 14 5.51 33.08 -48.64
C ARG A 14 4.02 32.91 -48.42
N ALA A 15 3.26 32.58 -49.47
CA ALA A 15 1.83 32.27 -49.35
C ALA A 15 1.59 30.98 -48.55
N ALA A 16 2.39 29.93 -48.76
CA ALA A 16 2.29 28.68 -48.01
C ALA A 16 2.64 28.86 -46.52
N VAL A 17 3.66 29.66 -46.20
CA VAL A 17 4.04 30.00 -44.81
C VAL A 17 2.98 30.90 -44.15
N ALA A 18 2.38 31.84 -44.89
CA ALA A 18 1.30 32.67 -44.37
C ALA A 18 0.02 31.86 -44.10
N VAL A 19 -0.32 30.92 -44.98
CA VAL A 19 -1.43 29.99 -44.76
C VAL A 19 -1.15 29.12 -43.54
N GLN A 20 0.02 28.48 -43.43
CA GLN A 20 0.41 27.69 -42.25
C GLN A 20 0.39 28.50 -40.94
N SER A 21 0.82 29.77 -40.97
CA SER A 21 0.79 30.65 -39.80
C SER A 21 -0.65 31.03 -39.39
N SER A 22 -1.54 31.25 -40.35
CA SER A 22 -2.96 31.50 -40.08
C SER A 22 -3.69 30.27 -39.51
N THR A 23 -3.38 29.07 -40.00
CA THR A 23 -3.90 27.81 -39.44
C THR A 23 -3.36 27.57 -38.04
N LEU A 24 -2.08 27.89 -37.78
CA LEU A 24 -1.49 27.82 -36.43
C LEU A 24 -2.17 28.78 -35.45
N CYS A 25 -2.47 30.02 -35.85
CA CYS A 25 -3.18 30.98 -34.98
C CYS A 25 -4.62 30.55 -34.68
N ALA A 26 -5.36 30.07 -35.67
CA ALA A 26 -6.70 29.52 -35.47
C ALA A 26 -6.68 28.29 -34.54
N ASN A 27 -5.67 27.43 -34.69
CA ASN A 27 -5.46 26.25 -33.84
C ASN A 27 -5.11 26.62 -32.39
N VAL A 28 -4.32 27.68 -32.16
CA VAL A 28 -4.04 28.18 -30.81
C VAL A 28 -5.31 28.71 -30.12
N GLN A 29 -6.21 29.35 -30.86
CA GLN A 29 -7.50 29.80 -30.34
C GLN A 29 -8.43 28.62 -29.99
N GLY A 30 -8.48 27.59 -30.84
CA GLY A 30 -9.20 26.35 -30.56
C GLY A 30 -8.67 25.62 -29.32
N CYS A 31 -7.35 25.47 -29.19
CA CYS A 31 -6.73 24.87 -28.00
C CYS A 31 -6.97 25.69 -26.72
N ARG A 32 -6.99 27.02 -26.79
CA ARG A 32 -7.34 27.88 -25.64
C ARG A 32 -8.79 27.71 -25.21
N SER A 33 -9.71 27.60 -26.17
CA SER A 33 -11.12 27.31 -25.88
C SER A 33 -11.27 25.97 -25.17
N LEU A 34 -10.66 24.90 -25.72
CA LEU A 34 -10.70 23.56 -25.14
C LEU A 34 -10.07 23.52 -23.74
N ALA A 35 -8.92 24.17 -23.54
CA ALA A 35 -8.28 24.24 -22.23
C ALA A 35 -9.14 24.98 -21.19
N THR A 36 -9.88 26.01 -21.62
CA THR A 36 -10.81 26.76 -20.76
C THR A 36 -12.04 25.91 -20.42
N GLU A 37 -12.57 25.16 -21.39
CA GLU A 37 -13.67 24.20 -21.21
C GLU A 37 -13.27 23.09 -20.23
N MET A 38 -12.09 22.48 -20.42
CA MET A 38 -11.55 21.45 -19.54
C MET A 38 -11.28 21.99 -18.13
N ARG A 39 -10.80 23.23 -17.99
CA ARG A 39 -10.63 23.89 -16.68
C ARG A 39 -11.97 24.10 -15.99
N ARG A 40 -13.02 24.53 -16.71
CA ARG A 40 -14.38 24.67 -16.16
C ARG A 40 -14.99 23.32 -15.79
N MET A 41 -14.75 22.29 -16.61
CA MET A 41 -15.22 20.93 -16.37
C MET A 41 -14.52 20.32 -15.15
N TRP A 42 -13.21 20.56 -15.00
CA TRP A 42 -12.44 20.19 -13.82
C TRP A 42 -12.93 20.92 -12.56
N HIS A 43 -13.15 22.24 -12.62
CA HIS A 43 -13.69 22.98 -11.47
C HIS A 43 -15.08 22.49 -11.05
N ARG A 44 -15.99 22.27 -12.02
CA ARG A 44 -17.31 21.68 -11.75
C ARG A 44 -17.19 20.28 -11.17
N PHE A 45 -16.38 19.41 -11.78
CA PHE A 45 -16.12 18.07 -11.26
C PHE A 45 -15.55 18.06 -9.83
N VAL A 46 -14.63 18.98 -9.51
CA VAL A 46 -14.05 19.12 -8.16
C VAL A 46 -15.09 19.65 -7.15
N GLN A 47 -16.01 20.50 -7.58
CA GLN A 47 -17.07 21.08 -6.74
C GLN A 47 -18.30 20.16 -6.59
N ASP A 48 -18.61 19.37 -7.62
CA ASP A 48 -19.80 18.50 -7.70
C ASP A 48 -19.54 17.06 -7.25
N LEU A 49 -18.27 16.69 -6.98
CA LEU A 49 -17.97 15.44 -6.28
C LEU A 49 -18.70 15.49 -4.94
N PRO A 50 -19.59 14.52 -4.63
CA PRO A 50 -20.44 14.58 -3.48
C PRO A 50 -19.59 14.78 -2.24
N SER A 51 -19.69 15.97 -1.65
CA SER A 51 -19.44 16.20 -0.23
C SER A 51 -20.44 15.34 0.52
N GLY A 52 -20.16 14.04 0.57
CA GLY A 52 -20.99 13.05 1.23
C GLY A 52 -21.11 13.46 2.69
N ARG A 53 -22.28 14.02 3.02
CA ARG A 53 -22.78 14.43 4.34
C ARG A 53 -21.92 13.96 5.50
N GLY A 54 -21.16 14.92 6.04
CA GLY A 54 -20.22 14.78 7.13
C GLY A 54 -18.92 15.42 6.68
N ASP A 55 -18.66 16.66 7.12
CA ASP A 55 -17.43 17.39 6.80
C ASP A 55 -16.22 16.52 7.17
N LEU A 56 -15.68 15.83 6.17
CA LEU A 56 -14.42 15.14 6.31
C LEU A 56 -13.38 16.21 6.66
N PRO A 57 -12.68 16.12 7.80
CA PRO A 57 -11.64 17.08 8.18
C PRO A 57 -10.38 16.80 7.35
N VAL A 58 -10.50 16.94 6.03
CA VAL A 58 -9.45 16.67 5.04
C VAL A 58 -9.23 17.90 4.17
N ARG A 59 -7.98 18.15 3.82
CA ARG A 59 -7.64 19.23 2.89
C ARG A 59 -8.17 18.90 1.49
N PRO A 60 -8.85 19.81 0.78
CA PRO A 60 -9.57 19.48 -0.47
C PRO A 60 -8.64 18.99 -1.60
N PHE A 61 -7.41 19.51 -1.65
CA PHE A 61 -6.42 19.07 -2.64
C PHE A 61 -5.67 17.83 -2.16
N THR A 62 -4.95 17.85 -1.05
CA THR A 62 -4.13 16.68 -0.68
C THR A 62 -4.92 15.51 -0.13
N LEU A 63 -6.20 15.69 0.21
CA LEU A 63 -7.05 14.79 0.99
C LEU A 63 -6.49 14.42 2.37
N ARG A 64 -5.40 15.06 2.80
CA ARG A 64 -4.75 14.79 4.08
C ARG A 64 -5.68 15.16 5.24
N PHE A 65 -5.79 14.30 6.24
CA PHE A 65 -6.49 14.64 7.48
C PHE A 65 -5.83 15.84 8.17
N GLU A 66 -6.63 16.71 8.77
CA GLU A 66 -6.13 17.84 9.55
C GLU A 66 -5.42 17.38 10.83
N ASN A 67 -5.92 16.32 11.47
CA ASN A 67 -5.27 15.68 12.61
C ASN A 67 -4.09 14.80 12.13
N SER A 68 -2.88 15.11 12.61
CA SER A 68 -1.66 14.42 12.22
C SER A 68 -1.59 12.97 12.67
N GLU A 69 -2.18 12.61 13.82
CA GLU A 69 -2.16 11.24 14.34
C GLU A 69 -3.10 10.32 13.54
N VAL A 70 -4.27 10.85 13.16
CA VAL A 70 -5.20 10.15 12.27
C VAL A 70 -4.56 9.93 10.89
N GLU A 71 -3.87 10.94 10.35
CA GLU A 71 -3.13 10.79 9.09
C GLU A 71 -2.00 9.77 9.21
N LYS A 72 -1.22 9.78 10.30
CA LYS A 72 -0.17 8.78 10.54
C LYS A 72 -0.75 7.36 10.57
N GLY A 73 -1.88 7.16 11.26
CA GLY A 73 -2.56 5.86 11.30
C GLY A 73 -3.03 5.39 9.92
N PHE A 74 -3.64 6.29 9.14
CA PHE A 74 -4.08 5.99 7.77
C PHE A 74 -2.90 5.64 6.85
N VAL A 75 -1.85 6.46 6.86
CA VAL A 75 -0.64 6.25 6.05
C VAL A 75 0.10 4.97 6.47
N GLY A 76 0.16 4.69 7.77
CA GLY A 76 0.78 3.47 8.31
C GLY A 76 0.11 2.20 7.78
N ARG A 77 -1.23 2.17 7.74
CA ARG A 77 -1.99 1.05 7.16
C ARG A 77 -1.71 0.89 5.66
N ARG A 78 -1.82 1.97 4.89
CA ARG A 78 -1.56 1.96 3.44
C ARG A 78 -0.12 1.58 3.09
N MET A 79 0.84 1.95 3.93
CA MET A 79 2.25 1.62 3.71
C MET A 79 2.48 0.11 3.69
N GLN A 80 1.81 -0.65 4.56
CA GLN A 80 1.92 -2.10 4.58
C GLN A 80 1.38 -2.72 3.29
N GLU A 81 0.25 -2.21 2.81
CA GLU A 81 -0.35 -2.61 1.53
C GLU A 81 0.54 -2.22 0.36
N LEU A 82 1.09 -1.01 0.33
CA LEU A 82 1.98 -0.51 -0.71
C LEU A 82 3.23 -1.37 -0.85
N VAL A 83 3.83 -1.79 0.26
CA VAL A 83 4.99 -2.68 0.22
C VAL A 83 4.60 -4.07 -0.30
N ARG A 84 3.42 -4.58 0.07
CA ARG A 84 2.93 -5.88 -0.42
C ARG A 84 2.62 -5.84 -1.90
N THR A 85 1.81 -4.89 -2.36
CA THR A 85 1.44 -4.73 -3.77
C THR A 85 2.64 -4.31 -4.61
N GLY A 86 3.52 -3.44 -4.09
CA GLY A 86 4.76 -3.03 -4.75
C GLY A 86 5.70 -4.20 -5.02
N ARG A 87 5.86 -5.14 -4.07
CA ARG A 87 6.65 -6.37 -4.32
C ARG A 87 6.05 -7.24 -5.42
N LEU A 88 4.74 -7.42 -5.41
CA LEU A 88 4.05 -8.18 -6.46
C LEU A 88 4.22 -7.49 -7.81
N ALA A 89 4.02 -6.17 -7.88
CA ALA A 89 4.19 -5.38 -9.10
C ALA A 89 5.63 -5.44 -9.63
N LEU A 90 6.63 -5.36 -8.75
CA LEU A 90 8.04 -5.52 -9.13
C LEU A 90 8.36 -6.92 -9.65
N PHE A 91 7.81 -7.95 -9.00
CA PHE A 91 7.98 -9.33 -9.46
C PHE A 91 7.37 -9.52 -10.85
N VAL A 92 6.11 -9.12 -11.04
CA VAL A 92 5.43 -9.20 -12.34
C VAL A 92 6.15 -8.39 -13.40
N GLY A 93 6.58 -7.16 -13.08
CA GLY A 93 7.34 -6.30 -13.99
C GLY A 93 8.68 -6.91 -14.39
N ALA A 94 9.41 -7.51 -13.44
CA ALA A 94 10.65 -8.22 -13.72
C ALA A 94 10.41 -9.47 -14.59
N SER A 95 9.38 -10.27 -14.29
CA SER A 95 9.01 -11.43 -15.10
C SER A 95 8.65 -11.02 -16.53
N LEU A 96 7.82 -10.00 -16.73
CA LEU A 96 7.48 -9.49 -18.06
C LEU A 96 8.71 -8.96 -18.80
N SER A 97 9.62 -8.29 -18.11
CA SER A 97 10.88 -7.82 -18.70
C SER A 97 11.79 -8.97 -19.14
N VAL A 98 11.87 -10.04 -18.34
CA VAL A 98 12.62 -11.26 -18.71
C VAL A 98 11.97 -11.97 -19.90
N THR A 99 10.64 -12.08 -19.92
CA THR A 99 9.92 -12.65 -21.06
C THR A 99 10.11 -11.83 -22.33
N ALA A 100 10.03 -10.49 -22.24
CA ALA A 100 10.29 -9.60 -23.36
C ALA A 100 11.75 -9.72 -23.85
N LEU A 101 12.71 -9.81 -22.92
CA LEU A 101 14.12 -10.04 -23.24
C LEU A 101 14.32 -11.38 -23.98
N ALA A 102 13.72 -12.46 -23.47
CA ALA A 102 13.79 -13.78 -24.08
C ALA A 102 13.16 -13.79 -25.48
N ALA A 103 11.97 -13.20 -25.63
CA ALA A 103 11.31 -13.05 -26.92
C ALA A 103 12.17 -12.24 -27.90
N PHE A 104 12.79 -11.15 -27.44
CA PHE A 104 13.68 -10.34 -28.27
C PHE A 104 14.93 -11.11 -28.70
N ILE A 105 15.55 -11.89 -27.81
CA ILE A 105 16.70 -12.74 -28.15
C ILE A 105 16.30 -13.82 -29.17
N LEU A 106 15.14 -14.44 -28.99
CA LEU A 106 14.61 -15.42 -29.93
C LEU A 106 14.35 -14.78 -31.30
N VAL A 107 13.68 -13.63 -31.37
CA VAL A 107 13.45 -12.89 -32.63
C VAL A 107 14.77 -12.41 -33.25
N ALA A 108 15.72 -11.91 -32.47
CA ALA A 108 17.02 -11.48 -32.99
C ALA A 108 17.85 -12.65 -33.56
N ARG A 109 17.69 -13.86 -32.99
CA ARG A 109 18.33 -15.09 -33.45
C ARG A 109 17.70 -15.61 -34.75
N TRP A 110 16.40 -15.41 -34.92
CA TRP A 110 15.71 -15.57 -36.19
C TRP A 110 15.99 -14.32 -37.03
N HIS A 111 17.21 -14.23 -37.61
CA HIS A 111 17.59 -13.18 -38.55
C HIS A 111 16.39 -12.75 -39.38
N LEU A 112 15.90 -11.53 -39.18
CA LEU A 112 15.00 -10.88 -40.13
C LEU A 112 15.78 -10.81 -41.45
N PRO A 113 15.48 -11.66 -42.44
CA PRO A 113 16.23 -11.67 -43.68
C PRO A 113 15.99 -10.30 -44.34
N GLY A 114 17.03 -9.47 -44.38
CA GLY A 114 16.96 -8.09 -44.90
C GLY A 114 17.28 -6.96 -43.91
N ALA A 115 17.55 -7.24 -42.63
CA ALA A 115 17.92 -6.19 -41.68
C ALA A 115 19.23 -5.48 -42.08
N THR A 116 19.16 -4.15 -42.28
CA THR A 116 20.33 -3.34 -42.61
C THR A 116 21.36 -3.33 -41.46
N PRO A 117 22.65 -3.04 -41.72
CA PRO A 117 23.66 -2.87 -40.67
C PRO A 117 23.27 -1.81 -39.62
N LEU A 118 22.47 -0.82 -40.01
CA LEU A 118 21.89 0.14 -39.07
C LEU A 118 20.82 -0.52 -38.19
N GLY A 119 19.90 -1.28 -38.77
CA GLY A 119 18.86 -2.03 -38.03
C GLY A 119 19.44 -2.94 -36.95
N THR A 120 20.51 -3.69 -37.25
CA THR A 120 21.18 -4.54 -36.25
C THR A 120 21.87 -3.74 -35.12
N LYS A 121 22.36 -2.52 -35.39
CA LYS A 121 22.87 -1.61 -34.35
C LYS A 121 21.72 -1.10 -33.47
N LEU A 122 20.58 -0.75 -34.06
CA LEU A 122 19.41 -0.29 -33.31
C LEU A 122 18.82 -1.39 -32.43
N GLN A 123 18.71 -2.61 -32.95
CA GLN A 123 18.29 -3.78 -32.16
C GLN A 123 19.20 -4.02 -30.95
N ARG A 124 20.52 -3.90 -31.10
CA ARG A 124 21.46 -4.01 -29.97
C ARG A 124 21.26 -2.92 -28.92
N ARG A 125 20.94 -1.69 -29.34
CA ARG A 125 20.63 -0.60 -28.41
C ARG A 125 19.29 -0.84 -27.70
N ALA A 126 18.27 -1.31 -28.42
CA ALA A 126 16.98 -1.68 -27.84
C ALA A 126 17.14 -2.79 -26.78
N LEU A 127 17.97 -3.80 -27.04
CA LEU A 127 18.36 -4.81 -26.06
C LEU A 127 19.00 -4.18 -24.81
N GLY A 128 19.92 -3.23 -25.01
CA GLY A 128 20.54 -2.47 -23.91
C GLY A 128 19.51 -1.72 -23.04
N ILE A 129 18.47 -1.16 -23.64
CA ILE A 129 17.37 -0.50 -22.93
C ILE A 129 16.57 -1.50 -22.08
N VAL A 130 16.27 -2.69 -22.61
CA VAL A 130 15.57 -3.76 -21.85
C VAL A 130 16.42 -4.23 -20.66
N CYS A 131 17.73 -4.40 -20.86
CA CYS A 131 18.64 -4.72 -19.76
C CYS A 131 18.69 -3.59 -18.71
N ALA A 132 18.67 -2.33 -19.13
CA ALA A 132 18.62 -1.19 -18.22
C ALA A 132 17.30 -1.15 -17.42
N LEU A 133 16.16 -1.41 -18.06
CA LEU A 133 14.86 -1.56 -17.40
C LEU A 133 14.89 -2.66 -16.33
N LEU A 134 15.38 -3.85 -16.70
CA LEU A 134 15.52 -4.97 -15.76
C LEU A 134 16.43 -4.59 -14.58
N ALA A 135 17.55 -3.92 -14.84
CA ALA A 135 18.46 -3.44 -13.80
C ALA A 135 17.78 -2.43 -12.85
N VAL A 136 16.98 -1.50 -13.38
CA VAL A 136 16.20 -0.55 -12.56
C VAL A 136 15.20 -1.28 -11.66
N TYR A 137 14.49 -2.29 -12.18
CA TYR A 137 13.58 -3.10 -11.37
C TYR A 137 14.29 -3.88 -10.26
N LEU A 138 15.40 -4.53 -10.58
CA LEU A 138 16.19 -5.29 -9.61
C LEU A 138 16.81 -4.38 -8.54
N LEU A 139 17.40 -3.26 -8.94
CA LEU A 139 17.96 -2.27 -8.01
C LEU A 139 16.88 -1.70 -7.09
N THR A 140 15.71 -1.39 -7.64
CA THR A 140 14.56 -0.94 -6.84
C THR A 140 14.13 -1.99 -5.83
N ALA A 141 13.97 -3.24 -6.27
CA ALA A 141 13.58 -4.33 -5.39
C ALA A 141 14.59 -4.52 -4.26
N ALA A 142 15.88 -4.37 -4.55
CA ALA A 142 16.96 -4.38 -3.57
C ALA A 142 16.87 -3.19 -2.60
N VAL A 143 16.65 -1.97 -3.11
CA VAL A 143 16.49 -0.75 -2.28
C VAL A 143 15.28 -0.86 -1.36
N LEU A 144 14.11 -1.28 -1.85
CA LEU A 144 12.92 -1.47 -1.01
C LEU A 144 13.11 -2.59 0.02
N SER A 145 13.82 -3.66 -0.35
CA SER A 145 14.15 -4.75 0.59
C SER A 145 15.11 -4.28 1.68
N CYS A 146 16.12 -3.48 1.32
CA CYS A 146 17.10 -2.93 2.25
C CYS A 146 16.50 -1.84 3.15
N ALA A 147 15.79 -0.88 2.57
CA ALA A 147 15.16 0.21 3.29
C ALA A 147 14.18 -0.27 4.38
N ARG A 148 13.49 -1.39 4.13
CA ARG A 148 12.62 -2.02 5.13
C ARG A 148 13.38 -2.59 6.31
N ARG A 149 14.54 -3.21 6.07
CA ARG A 149 15.40 -3.76 7.14
C ARG A 149 15.98 -2.65 8.02
N VAL A 150 16.23 -1.48 7.44
CA VAL A 150 16.90 -0.38 8.14
C VAL A 150 15.92 0.64 8.73
N GLY A 151 14.62 0.56 8.40
CA GLY A 151 13.58 1.44 8.96
C GLY A 151 13.76 2.93 8.62
N ARG A 152 14.60 3.28 7.63
CA ARG A 152 15.04 4.67 7.38
C ARG A 152 14.19 5.48 6.42
N LEU A 153 13.32 4.85 5.61
CA LEU A 153 12.54 5.57 4.61
C LEU A 153 11.18 6.00 5.14
N SER A 154 10.86 7.28 4.98
CA SER A 154 9.52 7.80 5.26
C SER A 154 8.51 7.24 4.23
N PRO A 155 7.22 7.10 4.60
CA PRO A 155 6.18 6.65 3.68
C PRO A 155 6.09 7.53 2.41
N ALA A 156 6.23 8.84 2.57
CA ALA A 156 6.22 9.78 1.45
C ALA A 156 7.39 9.55 0.48
N ALA A 157 8.58 9.24 0.99
CA ALA A 157 9.73 8.94 0.15
C ALA A 157 9.49 7.67 -0.68
N ILE A 158 8.88 6.64 -0.09
CA ILE A 158 8.59 5.38 -0.80
C ILE A 158 7.55 5.59 -1.91
N GLU A 159 6.50 6.37 -1.66
CA GLU A 159 5.53 6.74 -2.70
C GLU A 159 6.18 7.52 -3.86
N VAL A 160 7.04 8.50 -3.55
CA VAL A 160 7.75 9.29 -4.57
C VAL A 160 8.70 8.41 -5.38
N ILE A 161 9.44 7.51 -4.73
CA ILE A 161 10.30 6.54 -5.40
C ILE A 161 9.47 5.67 -6.36
N ALA A 162 8.35 5.12 -5.89
CA ALA A 162 7.46 4.30 -6.72
C ALA A 162 6.96 5.05 -7.96
N VAL A 163 6.52 6.31 -7.81
CA VAL A 163 6.09 7.15 -8.93
C VAL A 163 7.23 7.46 -9.89
N ALA A 164 8.44 7.75 -9.38
CA ALA A 164 9.61 8.00 -10.21
C ALA A 164 10.01 6.77 -11.04
N ILE A 165 9.91 5.58 -10.46
CA ILE A 165 10.16 4.31 -11.17
C ILE A 165 9.14 4.09 -12.26
N MET A 166 7.84 4.22 -11.96
CA MET A 166 6.78 4.07 -12.97
C MET A 166 6.94 5.06 -14.11
N THR A 167 7.31 6.30 -13.81
CA THR A 167 7.59 7.33 -14.83
C THR A 167 8.79 6.96 -15.69
N THR A 168 9.88 6.49 -15.08
CA THR A 168 11.09 6.05 -15.77
C THR A 168 10.80 4.84 -16.67
N THR A 169 10.07 3.85 -16.15
CA THR A 169 9.59 2.68 -16.90
C THR A 169 8.79 3.12 -18.12
N MET A 170 7.79 4.00 -17.96
CA MET A 170 6.96 4.47 -19.06
C MET A 170 7.79 5.12 -20.17
N ILE A 171 8.74 6.00 -19.80
CA ILE A 171 9.63 6.67 -20.76
C ILE A 171 10.47 5.63 -21.51
N LEU A 172 11.08 4.68 -20.80
CA LEU A 172 11.92 3.64 -21.40
C LEU A 172 11.13 2.69 -22.31
N LEU A 173 9.88 2.35 -21.95
CA LEU A 173 9.00 1.54 -22.79
C LEU A 173 8.62 2.25 -24.10
N VAL A 174 8.37 3.57 -24.06
CA VAL A 174 8.11 4.36 -25.27
C VAL A 174 9.37 4.49 -26.12
N LEU A 175 10.53 4.72 -25.51
CA LEU A 175 11.82 4.77 -26.22
C LEU A 175 12.24 3.42 -26.82
N PHE A 176 11.74 2.31 -26.27
CA PHE A 176 11.98 0.97 -26.80
C PHE A 176 11.22 0.70 -28.11
N MET A 177 10.20 1.48 -28.45
CA MET A 177 9.45 1.30 -29.69
C MET A 177 10.34 1.56 -30.92
N PRO A 178 10.57 0.57 -31.82
CA PRO A 178 11.57 0.66 -32.88
C PRO A 178 11.42 1.88 -33.79
N VAL A 179 10.17 2.21 -34.14
CA VAL A 179 9.83 3.35 -35.01
C VAL A 179 10.15 4.66 -34.31
N ARG A 180 9.76 4.82 -33.04
CA ARG A 180 10.04 6.04 -32.28
C ARG A 180 11.52 6.25 -32.05
N TYR A 181 12.23 5.16 -31.76
CA TYR A 181 13.67 5.21 -31.61
C TYR A 181 14.38 5.64 -32.89
N CYS A 182 13.97 5.10 -34.05
CA CYS A 182 14.50 5.50 -35.35
C CYS A 182 14.26 6.98 -35.64
N ARG A 183 13.04 7.48 -35.41
CA ARG A 183 12.73 8.90 -35.64
C ARG A 183 13.54 9.82 -34.72
N LEU A 184 13.74 9.43 -33.46
CA LEU A 184 14.54 10.20 -32.50
C LEU A 184 16.00 10.38 -32.96
N ILE A 185 16.56 9.41 -33.68
CA ILE A 185 17.91 9.49 -34.26
C ILE A 185 17.94 10.01 -35.71
N GLY A 186 16.78 10.41 -36.26
CA GLY A 186 16.66 10.88 -37.63
C GLY A 186 16.78 9.81 -38.71
N ALA A 187 16.55 8.53 -38.37
CA ALA A 187 16.58 7.41 -39.33
C ALA A 187 15.20 7.11 -39.91
N ASP A 188 15.15 6.74 -41.19
CA ASP A 188 13.94 6.31 -41.89
C ASP A 188 13.57 4.87 -41.50
N CYS A 189 12.49 4.73 -40.73
CA CYS A 189 12.08 3.46 -40.11
C CYS A 189 11.74 2.40 -41.15
N HIS A 190 11.08 2.80 -42.24
CA HIS A 190 10.63 1.90 -43.30
C HIS A 190 11.84 1.30 -44.02
N LYS A 191 12.88 2.10 -44.27
CA LYS A 191 14.12 1.59 -44.90
C LYS A 191 14.93 0.70 -43.98
N VAL A 192 14.86 0.94 -42.67
CA VAL A 192 15.68 0.22 -41.70
C VAL A 192 15.09 -1.15 -41.34
N PHE A 193 13.77 -1.23 -41.23
CA PHE A 193 13.08 -2.42 -40.74
C PHE A 193 12.05 -3.04 -41.71
N ASP A 194 11.80 -2.43 -42.87
CA ASP A 194 10.78 -2.87 -43.84
C ASP A 194 9.39 -3.08 -43.20
N LEU A 195 9.06 -2.20 -42.24
CA LEU A 195 7.81 -2.27 -41.50
C LEU A 195 6.70 -1.49 -42.21
N PRO A 196 5.44 -1.99 -42.15
CA PRO A 196 4.28 -1.23 -42.60
C PRO A 196 4.09 0.05 -41.76
N HIS A 197 3.20 0.94 -42.23
CA HIS A 197 2.86 2.19 -41.52
C HIS A 197 2.56 1.96 -40.04
N ASP A 198 3.21 2.77 -39.19
CA ASP A 198 3.11 2.65 -37.73
C ASP A 198 2.14 3.70 -37.18
N SER A 199 1.11 3.22 -36.48
CA SER A 199 0.13 4.07 -35.81
C SER A 199 0.66 4.51 -34.43
N ASP A 200 0.23 5.68 -33.98
CA ASP A 200 0.48 6.16 -32.61
C ASP A 200 -0.16 5.25 -31.53
N SER A 201 -1.09 4.37 -31.91
CA SER A 201 -1.88 3.50 -31.03
C SER A 201 -1.05 2.70 -30.03
N SER A 202 0.06 2.10 -30.46
CA SER A 202 0.91 1.30 -29.57
C SER A 202 1.51 2.14 -28.45
N MET A 203 2.02 3.33 -28.77
CA MET A 203 2.60 4.26 -27.80
C MET A 203 1.53 4.76 -26.82
N LEU A 204 0.35 5.11 -27.32
CA LEU A 204 -0.79 5.53 -26.51
C LEU A 204 -1.20 4.44 -25.53
N MET A 205 -1.31 3.19 -26.00
CA MET A 205 -1.64 2.04 -25.16
C MET A 205 -0.60 1.77 -24.07
N VAL A 206 0.69 1.99 -24.34
CA VAL A 206 1.74 1.85 -23.32
C VAL A 206 1.61 2.94 -22.26
N ILE A 207 1.42 4.20 -22.66
CA ILE A 207 1.26 5.32 -21.74
C ILE A 207 0.00 5.11 -20.87
N ASP A 208 -1.14 4.85 -21.50
CA ASP A 208 -2.41 4.62 -20.81
C ASP A 208 -2.33 3.38 -19.90
N GLY A 209 -1.79 2.27 -20.39
CA GLY A 209 -1.65 1.04 -19.62
C GLY A 209 -0.82 1.24 -18.35
N VAL A 210 0.34 1.92 -18.44
CA VAL A 210 1.17 2.19 -17.26
C VAL A 210 0.46 3.12 -16.27
N ILE A 211 -0.18 4.18 -16.75
CA ILE A 211 -0.93 5.12 -15.89
C ILE A 211 -2.10 4.40 -15.21
N THR A 212 -2.92 3.69 -15.97
CA THR A 212 -4.10 2.98 -15.48
C THR A 212 -3.72 1.91 -14.47
N LEU A 213 -2.71 1.08 -14.76
CA LEU A 213 -2.20 0.08 -13.81
C LEU A 213 -1.67 0.72 -12.53
N ALA A 214 -1.00 1.88 -12.63
CA ALA A 214 -0.51 2.58 -11.44
C ALA A 214 -1.65 3.15 -10.59
N HIS A 215 -2.72 3.67 -11.20
CA HIS A 215 -3.89 4.19 -10.47
C HIS A 215 -4.68 3.08 -9.77
N LEU A 216 -4.84 1.93 -10.44
CA LEU A 216 -5.59 0.79 -9.92
C LEU A 216 -4.79 -0.06 -8.92
N GLY A 217 -3.50 -0.29 -9.20
CA GLY A 217 -2.70 -1.28 -8.47
C GLY A 217 -1.92 -0.73 -7.27
N LEU A 218 -1.62 0.57 -7.24
CA LEU A 218 -0.78 1.15 -6.20
C LEU A 218 -1.62 1.95 -5.18
N PRO A 219 -1.57 1.61 -3.87
CA PRO A 219 -2.25 2.37 -2.81
C PRO A 219 -1.48 3.65 -2.46
N ILE A 220 -1.11 4.44 -3.48
CA ILE A 220 -0.42 5.72 -3.35
C ILE A 220 -1.47 6.84 -3.25
N ARG A 221 -1.14 7.89 -2.48
CA ARG A 221 -1.95 9.10 -2.39
C ARG A 221 -2.12 9.76 -3.76
N TRP A 222 -3.35 10.13 -4.10
CA TRP A 222 -3.72 10.60 -5.44
C TRP A 222 -2.87 11.79 -5.92
N PHE A 223 -2.55 12.73 -5.02
CA PHE A 223 -1.77 13.92 -5.40
C PHE A 223 -0.31 13.58 -5.76
N VAL A 224 0.24 12.49 -5.21
CA VAL A 224 1.60 12.02 -5.52
C VAL A 224 1.65 11.38 -6.90
N MET A 225 0.50 10.97 -7.46
CA MET A 225 0.39 10.40 -8.82
C MET A 225 0.31 11.48 -9.92
N VAL A 226 0.06 12.74 -9.57
CA VAL A 226 -0.08 13.85 -10.54
C VAL A 226 1.17 14.00 -11.43
N PRO A 227 2.42 13.94 -10.93
CA PRO A 227 3.60 13.97 -11.78
C PRO A 227 3.66 12.86 -12.83
N LEU A 228 3.22 11.63 -12.50
CA LEU A 228 3.19 10.50 -13.44
C LEU A 228 2.22 10.77 -14.60
N THR A 229 1.03 11.26 -14.28
CA THR A 229 -0.01 11.58 -15.28
C THR A 229 0.42 12.71 -16.21
N ALA A 230 0.98 13.78 -15.64
CA ALA A 230 1.54 14.89 -16.40
C ALA A 230 2.70 14.42 -17.30
N ALA A 231 3.59 13.57 -16.78
CA ALA A 231 4.70 13.02 -17.55
C ALA A 231 4.22 12.20 -18.75
N GLY A 232 3.14 11.42 -18.63
CA GLY A 232 2.60 10.63 -19.74
C GLY A 232 2.05 11.50 -20.88
N ILE A 233 1.29 12.54 -20.54
CA ILE A 233 0.78 13.50 -21.54
C ILE A 233 1.94 14.24 -22.21
N LEU A 234 2.90 14.74 -21.42
CA LEU A 234 4.07 15.45 -21.93
C LEU A 234 4.94 14.55 -22.81
N LEU A 235 5.07 13.27 -22.47
CA LEU A 235 5.83 12.29 -23.25
C LEU A 235 5.21 12.10 -24.64
N TYR A 236 3.88 11.98 -24.74
CA TYR A 236 3.19 11.87 -26.03
C TYR A 236 3.36 13.15 -26.87
N VAL A 237 3.14 14.31 -26.26
CA VAL A 237 3.31 15.61 -26.94
C VAL A 237 4.74 15.80 -27.44
N PHE A 238 5.73 15.45 -26.60
CA PHE A 238 7.14 15.50 -26.97
C PHE A 238 7.47 14.57 -28.13
N ALA A 239 6.95 13.33 -28.11
CA ALA A 239 7.17 12.36 -29.18
C ALA A 239 6.64 12.85 -30.53
N ILE A 240 5.47 13.50 -30.55
CA ILE A 240 4.92 14.12 -31.77
C ILE A 240 5.76 15.33 -32.19
N ALA A 241 6.13 16.21 -31.25
CA ALA A 241 6.84 17.45 -31.58
C ALA A 241 8.24 17.21 -32.15
N VAL A 242 8.95 16.18 -31.64
CA VAL A 242 10.32 15.87 -32.06
C VAL A 242 10.35 14.87 -33.22
N GLY A 243 9.54 13.82 -33.15
CA GLY A 243 9.57 12.72 -34.12
C GLY A 243 8.51 12.79 -35.21
N GLY A 244 7.52 13.67 -35.09
CA GLY A 244 6.33 13.67 -35.95
C GLY A 244 5.42 12.46 -35.71
N SER A 245 4.27 12.45 -36.39
CA SER A 245 3.36 11.30 -36.48
C SER A 245 3.14 10.95 -37.94
N GLU A 246 2.95 9.66 -38.23
CA GLU A 246 2.56 9.18 -39.57
C GLU A 246 1.04 9.29 -39.79
N GLU A 247 0.29 9.59 -38.73
CA GLU A 247 -1.15 9.77 -38.80
C GLU A 247 -1.51 11.04 -39.60
N TYR A 248 -2.49 10.93 -40.48
CA TYR A 248 -2.87 12.01 -41.38
C TYR A 248 -3.68 13.11 -40.68
N GLY A 249 -3.40 14.36 -41.05
CA GLY A 249 -4.21 15.53 -40.68
C GLY A 249 -4.24 15.79 -39.18
N MET A 250 -5.44 15.74 -38.59
CA MET A 250 -5.68 16.13 -37.18
C MET A 250 -5.60 14.95 -36.19
N THR A 251 -5.42 13.72 -36.68
CA THR A 251 -5.48 12.50 -35.87
C THR A 251 -4.50 12.50 -34.66
N PRO A 252 -3.23 12.93 -34.76
CA PRO A 252 -2.34 12.97 -33.59
C PRO A 252 -2.85 13.88 -32.46
N TYR A 253 -3.49 14.99 -32.84
CA TYR A 253 -4.04 15.94 -31.87
C TYR A 253 -5.29 15.38 -31.20
N VAL A 254 -6.16 14.72 -31.97
CA VAL A 254 -7.34 14.01 -31.43
C VAL A 254 -6.90 12.93 -30.46
N ASN A 255 -5.90 12.14 -30.83
CA ASN A 255 -5.30 11.13 -29.96
C ASN A 255 -4.75 11.72 -28.66
N GLY A 256 -4.06 12.87 -28.74
CA GLY A 256 -3.56 13.57 -27.56
C GLY A 256 -4.67 14.07 -26.63
N VAL A 257 -5.78 14.56 -27.19
CA VAL A 257 -6.97 14.97 -26.41
C VAL A 257 -7.63 13.75 -25.77
N CYS A 258 -7.78 12.63 -26.50
CA CYS A 258 -8.32 11.39 -25.97
C CYS A 258 -7.47 10.85 -24.82
N LEU A 259 -6.14 10.83 -24.99
CA LEU A 259 -5.21 10.45 -23.92
C LEU A 259 -5.38 11.35 -22.69
N ALA A 260 -5.43 12.66 -22.87
CA ALA A 260 -5.64 13.59 -21.76
C ALA A 260 -6.97 13.34 -21.03
N ALA A 261 -8.05 13.07 -21.77
CA ALA A 261 -9.35 12.74 -21.18
C ALA A 261 -9.31 11.44 -20.36
N LEU A 262 -8.67 10.38 -20.88
CA LEU A 262 -8.49 9.10 -20.17
C LEU A 262 -7.68 9.28 -18.89
N VAL A 263 -6.56 9.99 -18.96
CA VAL A 263 -5.68 10.27 -17.82
C VAL A 263 -6.38 11.11 -16.75
N ILE A 264 -7.18 12.10 -17.15
CA ILE A 264 -8.01 12.89 -16.23
C ILE A 264 -9.07 12.00 -15.56
N GLY A 265 -9.75 11.14 -16.33
CA GLY A 265 -10.72 10.18 -15.82
C GLY A 265 -10.10 9.22 -14.79
N ALA A 266 -8.92 8.67 -15.09
CA ALA A 266 -8.18 7.81 -14.16
C ALA A 266 -7.79 8.54 -12.87
N SER A 267 -7.32 9.79 -12.99
CA SER A 267 -6.94 10.64 -11.84
C SER A 267 -8.15 10.97 -10.95
N ALA A 268 -9.27 11.33 -11.58
CA ALA A 268 -10.56 11.56 -10.93
C ALA A 268 -11.05 10.32 -10.17
N SER A 269 -10.96 9.16 -10.81
CA SER A 269 -11.36 7.87 -10.23
C SER A 269 -10.50 7.51 -9.03
N LYS A 270 -9.18 7.73 -9.10
CA LYS A 270 -8.27 7.52 -7.97
C LYS A 270 -8.54 8.46 -6.81
N ARG A 271 -8.84 9.73 -7.09
CA ARG A 271 -9.23 10.70 -6.06
C ARG A 271 -10.50 10.26 -5.35
N LEU A 272 -11.53 9.83 -6.09
CA LEU A 272 -12.79 9.35 -5.52
C LEU A 272 -12.59 8.07 -4.69
N ALA A 273 -11.80 7.11 -5.19
CA ALA A 273 -11.45 5.91 -4.45
C ALA A 273 -10.75 6.23 -3.11
N GLU A 274 -9.78 7.16 -3.11
CA GLU A 274 -9.12 7.59 -1.87
C GLU A 274 -10.09 8.28 -0.88
N VAL A 275 -11.03 9.10 -1.38
CA VAL A 275 -12.08 9.67 -0.51
C VAL A 275 -12.91 8.55 0.13
N GLY A 276 -13.29 7.52 -0.63
CA GLY A 276 -13.99 6.35 -0.11
C GLY A 276 -13.19 5.60 0.96
N GLU A 277 -11.90 5.35 0.72
CA GLU A 277 -11.00 4.70 1.68
C GLU A 277 -10.83 5.52 2.97
N ARG A 278 -10.69 6.84 2.86
CA ARG A 278 -10.56 7.74 4.02
C ARG A 278 -11.84 7.78 4.86
N ASN A 279 -13.00 7.80 4.21
CA ASN A 279 -14.30 7.66 4.88
C ASN A 279 -14.40 6.33 5.65
N ALA A 280 -14.06 5.22 4.99
CA ALA A 280 -14.09 3.90 5.62
C ALA A 280 -13.14 3.82 6.82
N PHE A 281 -11.94 4.40 6.70
CA PHE A 281 -10.99 4.48 7.80
C PHE A 281 -11.54 5.25 9.00
N LEU A 282 -12.15 6.42 8.78
CA LEU A 282 -12.76 7.20 9.86
C LEU A 282 -13.94 6.49 10.51
N ASN A 283 -14.78 5.80 9.73
CA ASN A 283 -15.90 5.05 10.29
C ASN A 283 -15.41 3.94 11.22
N ILE A 284 -14.37 3.19 10.81
CA ILE A 284 -13.76 2.16 11.66
C ILE A 284 -13.13 2.78 12.91
N ALA A 285 -12.42 3.90 12.77
CA ALA A 285 -11.82 4.58 13.92
C ALA A 285 -12.88 5.07 14.91
N ARG A 286 -13.95 5.71 14.42
CA ARG A 286 -15.08 6.18 15.22
C ARG A 286 -15.76 5.03 15.95
N GLU A 287 -16.04 3.92 15.26
CA GLU A 287 -16.64 2.74 15.86
C GLU A 287 -15.76 2.18 17.00
N LYS A 288 -14.45 2.11 16.80
CA LYS A 288 -13.52 1.67 17.84
C LYS A 288 -13.50 2.60 19.05
N CYS A 289 -13.53 3.91 18.84
CA CYS A 289 -13.64 4.88 19.93
C CYS A 289 -14.94 4.69 20.71
N LEU A 290 -16.08 4.60 20.02
CA LEU A 290 -17.39 4.39 20.65
C LEU A 290 -17.46 3.07 21.44
N ARG A 291 -16.86 1.99 20.92
CA ARG A 291 -16.77 0.72 21.65
C ARG A 291 -15.95 0.87 22.94
N CYS A 292 -14.80 1.54 22.85
CA CYS A 292 -13.95 1.79 24.01
C CYS A 292 -14.65 2.68 25.06
N GLU A 293 -15.37 3.72 24.62
CA GLU A 293 -16.17 4.58 25.51
C GLU A 293 -17.32 3.83 26.17
N ALA A 294 -18.03 2.99 25.42
CA ALA A 294 -19.13 2.18 25.94
C ALA A 294 -18.64 1.12 26.95
N GLU A 295 -17.52 0.46 26.65
CA GLU A 295 -16.87 -0.49 27.57
C GLU A 295 -16.43 0.23 28.86
N PHE A 296 -15.79 1.40 28.75
CA PHE A 296 -15.39 2.20 29.90
C PHE A 296 -16.58 2.68 30.75
N ALA A 297 -17.66 3.13 30.12
CA ALA A 297 -18.88 3.53 30.83
C ALA A 297 -19.56 2.35 31.53
N LEU A 298 -19.54 1.16 30.89
CA LEU A 298 -20.06 -0.07 31.50
C LEU A 298 -19.21 -0.48 32.71
N GLU A 299 -17.88 -0.37 32.65
CA GLU A 299 -16.99 -0.64 33.78
C GLU A 299 -17.29 0.31 34.96
N GLN A 300 -17.48 1.61 34.69
CA GLN A 300 -17.87 2.57 35.73
C GLN A 300 -19.23 2.26 36.34
N ALA A 301 -20.19 1.78 35.54
CA ALA A 301 -21.53 1.41 36.02
C ALA A 301 -21.54 0.07 36.79
N LEU A 302 -20.57 -0.80 36.55
CA LEU A 302 -20.40 -2.10 37.19
C LEU A 302 -19.49 -2.06 38.43
N GLU A 303 -19.14 -0.86 38.94
CA GLU A 303 -18.53 -0.70 40.28
C GLU A 303 -19.52 -1.14 41.39
N VAL A 304 -19.68 -2.46 41.51
CA VAL A 304 -20.24 -3.14 42.67
C VAL A 304 -19.24 -2.96 43.84
N PRO A 305 -19.68 -2.80 45.10
CA PRO A 305 -18.81 -2.47 46.26
C PRO A 305 -17.77 -3.53 46.68
N THR A 306 -17.45 -4.53 45.84
CA THR A 306 -16.62 -5.70 46.17
C THR A 306 -15.11 -5.43 46.19
N THR A 307 -14.64 -4.26 45.73
CA THR A 307 -13.20 -3.94 45.57
C THR A 307 -12.40 -3.94 46.88
N ALA A 308 -13.03 -3.64 48.02
CA ALA A 308 -12.36 -3.70 49.33
C ALA A 308 -12.12 -5.15 49.80
N HIS A 309 -13.10 -6.04 49.63
CA HIS A 309 -13.05 -7.43 50.10
C HIS A 309 -12.03 -8.26 49.30
N SER A 310 -12.01 -8.12 47.98
CA SER A 310 -11.06 -8.88 47.15
C SER A 310 -9.62 -8.40 47.30
N GLY A 311 -9.42 -7.12 47.65
CA GLY A 311 -8.11 -6.60 48.03
C GLY A 311 -7.57 -7.25 49.32
N THR A 312 -8.43 -7.46 50.32
CA THR A 312 -8.05 -8.10 51.59
C THR A 312 -7.78 -9.59 51.44
N VAL A 313 -8.61 -10.32 50.69
CA VAL A 313 -8.42 -11.77 50.45
C VAL A 313 -7.08 -12.02 49.76
N PHE A 314 -6.82 -11.33 48.65
CA PHE A 314 -5.56 -11.52 47.92
C PHE A 314 -4.33 -10.95 48.66
N GLY A 315 -4.51 -9.93 49.51
CA GLY A 315 -3.44 -9.37 50.34
C GLY A 315 -3.13 -10.19 51.60
N ALA A 316 -4.05 -11.04 52.05
CA ALA A 316 -3.88 -11.94 53.19
C ALA A 316 -3.34 -13.33 52.80
N LEU A 317 -3.25 -13.64 51.50
CA LEU A 317 -2.70 -14.89 50.98
C LEU A 317 -1.28 -15.14 51.50
N LEU A 318 -1.08 -16.34 52.04
CA LEU A 318 0.18 -16.93 52.45
C LEU A 318 0.92 -16.19 53.58
N ARG A 319 0.17 -15.61 54.53
CA ARG A 319 0.72 -15.35 55.88
C ARG A 319 1.32 -16.64 56.44
N GLU A 320 2.53 -16.55 56.99
CA GLU A 320 3.23 -17.70 57.58
C GLU A 320 2.32 -18.44 58.57
N GLY A 321 2.18 -19.76 58.38
CA GLY A 321 1.43 -20.65 59.28
C GLY A 321 -0.04 -20.92 58.93
N VAL A 322 -0.56 -20.43 57.80
CA VAL A 322 -1.92 -20.74 57.32
C VAL A 322 -1.89 -21.82 56.23
N ASP A 323 -2.88 -22.72 56.27
CA ASP A 323 -3.07 -23.79 55.29
C ASP A 323 -3.38 -23.26 53.87
N VAL A 324 -2.63 -23.76 52.88
CA VAL A 324 -2.70 -23.32 51.47
C VAL A 324 -4.04 -23.69 50.83
N GLN A 325 -4.59 -24.86 51.18
CA GLN A 325 -5.88 -25.31 50.66
C GLN A 325 -7.00 -24.36 51.07
N SER A 326 -7.05 -24.01 52.37
CA SER A 326 -8.03 -23.05 52.91
C SER A 326 -7.95 -21.67 52.23
N GLN A 327 -6.74 -21.20 51.93
CA GLN A 327 -6.52 -19.93 51.23
C GLN A 327 -6.96 -19.95 49.77
N LEU A 328 -6.64 -21.04 49.05
CA LEU A 328 -7.10 -21.22 47.67
C LEU A 328 -8.62 -21.36 47.60
N ALA A 329 -9.26 -21.94 48.63
CA ALA A 329 -10.71 -21.98 48.73
C ALA A 329 -11.32 -20.57 48.86
N GLU A 330 -10.72 -19.68 49.66
CA GLU A 330 -11.17 -18.29 49.76
C GLU A 330 -11.00 -17.53 48.43
N VAL A 331 -9.87 -17.76 47.73
CA VAL A 331 -9.63 -17.20 46.39
C VAL A 331 -10.66 -17.73 45.39
N ALA A 332 -11.01 -19.01 45.48
CA ALA A 332 -12.01 -19.63 44.64
C ALA A 332 -13.41 -19.04 44.87
N GLU A 333 -13.82 -18.82 46.12
CA GLU A 333 -15.08 -18.16 46.49
C GLU A 333 -15.16 -16.72 45.93
N VAL A 334 -14.07 -15.94 46.06
CA VAL A 334 -13.98 -14.62 45.42
C VAL A 334 -14.07 -14.75 43.89
N GLY A 335 -13.53 -15.84 43.34
CA GLY A 335 -13.60 -16.20 41.93
C GLY A 335 -15.00 -16.46 41.41
N ASP A 336 -15.80 -17.16 42.20
CA ASP A 336 -17.19 -17.45 41.89
C ASP A 336 -18.06 -16.20 42.05
N ALA A 337 -17.86 -15.43 43.12
CA ALA A 337 -18.58 -14.19 43.38
C ALA A 337 -18.36 -13.14 42.28
N GLU A 338 -17.13 -13.03 41.76
CA GLU A 338 -16.77 -12.07 40.70
C GLU A 338 -16.74 -12.68 39.30
N ARG A 339 -17.14 -13.95 39.13
CA ARG A 339 -17.30 -14.62 37.83
C ARG A 339 -16.06 -14.64 36.93
N TRP A 340 -14.88 -14.78 37.51
CA TRP A 340 -13.62 -15.00 36.76
C TRP A 340 -13.03 -16.38 36.96
N ARG A 341 -13.57 -17.18 37.89
CA ARG A 341 -13.15 -18.58 38.09
C ARG A 341 -13.59 -19.42 36.89
N ILE A 342 -12.63 -20.10 36.30
CA ILE A 342 -12.85 -21.04 35.20
C ILE A 342 -12.81 -22.46 35.77
N ARG A 343 -13.80 -23.27 35.41
CA ARG A 343 -13.81 -24.68 35.83
C ARG A 343 -12.78 -25.48 35.01
N PRO A 344 -12.09 -26.45 35.63
CA PRO A 344 -11.04 -27.23 34.95
C PRO A 344 -11.50 -27.95 33.68
N ASP A 345 -12.77 -28.38 33.65
CA ASP A 345 -13.40 -29.05 32.50
C ASP A 345 -13.65 -28.12 31.31
N GLU A 346 -13.62 -26.80 31.51
CA GLU A 346 -13.80 -25.81 30.43
C GLU A 346 -12.53 -25.56 29.63
N VAL A 347 -11.36 -25.97 30.15
CA VAL A 347 -10.05 -25.75 29.52
C VAL A 347 -9.44 -27.08 29.10
N VAL A 348 -9.27 -27.26 27.79
CA VAL A 348 -8.58 -28.43 27.24
C VAL A 348 -7.10 -28.10 27.03
N MET A 349 -6.24 -28.68 27.85
CA MET A 349 -4.78 -28.53 27.72
C MET A 349 -4.25 -29.34 26.52
N LEU A 350 -3.42 -28.72 25.68
CA LEU A 350 -2.83 -29.40 24.52
C LEU A 350 -1.50 -30.06 24.91
N ALA A 351 -1.45 -31.39 24.85
CA ALA A 351 -0.25 -32.16 25.19
C ALA A 351 0.95 -31.77 24.29
N GLY A 352 2.12 -31.59 24.89
CA GLY A 352 3.37 -31.28 24.19
C GLY A 352 3.51 -29.85 23.66
N ALA A 353 2.53 -28.96 23.91
CA ALA A 353 2.53 -27.58 23.41
C ALA A 353 2.98 -26.56 24.49
N SER A 354 4.17 -26.76 25.06
CA SER A 354 4.79 -25.73 25.91
C SER A 354 5.17 -24.53 25.06
N LEU A 355 4.69 -23.35 25.44
CA LEU A 355 4.95 -22.07 24.75
C LEU A 355 6.19 -21.39 25.31
N GLY A 356 6.58 -21.71 26.55
CA GLY A 356 7.76 -21.13 27.17
C GLY A 356 7.90 -21.55 28.64
N PHE A 357 9.14 -21.44 29.12
CA PHE A 357 9.53 -21.67 30.51
C PHE A 357 10.12 -20.38 31.07
N GLY A 358 9.51 -19.82 32.11
CA GLY A 358 10.00 -18.62 32.78
C GLY A 358 10.38 -18.88 34.24
N SER A 359 10.93 -17.86 34.90
CA SER A 359 11.17 -17.89 36.35
C SER A 359 9.88 -17.98 37.17
N PHE A 360 8.75 -17.54 36.62
CA PHE A 360 7.45 -17.45 37.29
C PHE A 360 6.50 -18.61 36.96
N GLY A 361 6.97 -19.62 36.23
CA GLY A 361 6.17 -20.78 35.87
C GLY A 361 6.27 -21.20 34.41
N ASP A 362 5.47 -22.22 34.08
CA ASP A 362 5.39 -22.83 32.77
C ASP A 362 4.14 -22.32 32.04
N VAL A 363 4.28 -21.99 30.75
CA VAL A 363 3.16 -21.55 29.91
C VAL A 363 2.86 -22.61 28.87
N THR A 364 1.65 -23.16 28.93
CA THR A 364 1.19 -24.22 28.02
C THR A 364 0.03 -23.73 27.16
N LYS A 365 -0.05 -24.19 25.91
CA LYS A 365 -1.19 -23.89 25.04
C LYS A 365 -2.42 -24.71 25.44
N GLY A 366 -3.59 -24.06 25.46
CA GLY A 366 -4.88 -24.71 25.72
C GLY A 366 -5.97 -24.25 24.77
N ILE A 367 -7.18 -24.80 24.94
CA ILE A 367 -8.41 -24.36 24.29
C ILE A 367 -9.44 -24.03 25.36
N PHE A 368 -10.02 -22.83 25.29
CA PHE A 368 -11.10 -22.36 26.16
C PHE A 368 -12.17 -21.70 25.30
N CYS A 369 -13.44 -22.11 25.45
CA CYS A 369 -14.55 -21.64 24.61
C CYS A 369 -14.28 -21.69 23.09
N GLY A 370 -13.56 -22.72 22.62
CA GLY A 370 -13.19 -22.88 21.20
C GLY A 370 -12.05 -21.97 20.71
N MET A 371 -11.47 -21.13 21.58
CA MET A 371 -10.34 -20.26 21.27
C MET A 371 -9.03 -20.83 21.84
N TYR A 372 -7.93 -20.63 21.13
CA TYR A 372 -6.61 -20.96 21.67
C TYR A 372 -6.20 -19.97 22.75
N VAL A 373 -5.72 -20.49 23.87
CA VAL A 373 -5.31 -19.71 25.04
C VAL A 373 -3.90 -20.11 25.50
N ALA A 374 -3.26 -19.23 26.25
CA ALA A 374 -2.05 -19.51 26.98
C ALA A 374 -2.40 -19.73 28.46
N VAL A 375 -2.01 -20.87 29.02
CA VAL A 375 -2.28 -21.24 30.41
C VAL A 375 -0.98 -21.20 31.19
N LYS A 376 -0.88 -20.27 32.14
CA LYS A 376 0.30 -20.09 32.99
C LYS A 376 0.09 -20.84 34.30
N THR A 377 1.01 -21.73 34.63
CA THR A 377 1.01 -22.53 35.87
C THR A 377 2.31 -22.33 36.63
N PRO A 378 2.31 -22.31 37.97
CA PRO A 378 3.54 -22.22 38.77
C PRO A 378 4.39 -23.49 38.59
N ARG A 379 5.69 -23.40 38.87
CA ARG A 379 6.65 -24.50 38.72
C ARG A 379 6.72 -25.35 40.00
N GLY A 380 7.13 -26.61 39.88
CA GLY A 380 7.10 -27.56 40.99
C GLY A 380 8.24 -27.45 42.00
N ARG A 381 7.92 -27.56 43.30
CA ARG A 381 8.43 -28.46 44.37
C ARG A 381 7.78 -27.97 45.66
N LEU A 382 7.35 -28.89 46.53
CA LEU A 382 6.53 -28.61 47.72
C LEU A 382 7.09 -27.48 48.63
N ASP A 383 8.40 -27.26 48.61
CA ASP A 383 9.09 -26.27 49.47
C ASP A 383 9.07 -24.82 48.92
N GLU A 384 8.88 -24.61 47.62
CA GLU A 384 8.80 -23.27 46.98
C GLU A 384 7.38 -22.92 46.50
N ALA A 385 6.44 -23.85 46.67
CA ALA A 385 5.08 -23.74 46.16
C ALA A 385 4.34 -22.52 46.73
N SER A 386 4.57 -22.15 47.98
CA SER A 386 3.94 -21.00 48.62
C SER A 386 4.33 -19.68 47.94
N VAL A 387 5.63 -19.39 47.78
CA VAL A 387 6.11 -18.14 47.16
C VAL A 387 5.60 -18.00 45.72
N GLN A 388 5.66 -19.08 44.93
CA GLN A 388 5.21 -19.05 43.54
C GLN A 388 3.68 -18.92 43.41
N LEU A 389 2.91 -19.51 44.34
CA LEU A 389 1.46 -19.31 44.41
C LEU A 389 1.11 -17.86 44.80
N GLN A 390 1.91 -17.24 45.68
CA GLN A 390 1.75 -15.83 46.05
C GLN A 390 1.96 -14.91 44.85
N ASP A 391 3.05 -15.11 44.13
CA ASP A 391 3.39 -14.32 42.94
C ASP A 391 2.31 -14.46 41.87
N LEU A 392 1.86 -15.69 41.60
CA LEU A 392 0.82 -15.93 40.60
C LEU A 392 -0.55 -15.40 41.05
N SER A 393 -0.87 -15.43 42.34
CA SER A 393 -2.10 -14.83 42.88
C SER A 393 -2.06 -13.29 42.82
N ASN A 394 -0.89 -12.69 43.05
CA ASN A 394 -0.67 -11.26 42.88
C ASN A 394 -0.78 -10.85 41.41
N GLU A 395 -0.21 -11.64 40.51
CA GLU A 395 -0.33 -11.45 39.07
C GLU A 395 -1.81 -11.52 38.65
N LEU A 396 -2.55 -12.53 39.11
CA LEU A 396 -3.99 -12.65 38.87
C LEU A 396 -4.76 -11.43 39.39
N ARG A 397 -4.45 -10.96 40.61
CA ARG A 397 -5.08 -9.76 41.21
C ARG A 397 -4.89 -8.52 40.34
N VAL A 398 -3.69 -8.34 39.78
CA VAL A 398 -3.38 -7.20 38.91
C VAL A 398 -4.05 -7.38 37.55
N LEU A 399 -3.88 -8.53 36.91
CA LEU A 399 -4.36 -8.81 35.56
C LEU A 399 -5.90 -8.82 35.45
N ARG A 400 -6.60 -9.16 36.52
CA ARG A 400 -8.07 -9.02 36.60
C ARG A 400 -8.55 -7.58 36.46
N ARG A 401 -7.68 -6.60 36.77
CA ARG A 401 -8.00 -5.17 36.74
C ARG A 401 -7.45 -4.46 35.49
N LEU A 402 -6.63 -5.15 34.69
CA LEU A 402 -6.01 -4.56 33.50
C LEU A 402 -6.78 -4.98 32.25
N ARG A 403 -7.29 -3.99 31.51
CA ARG A 403 -7.90 -4.16 30.19
C ARG A 403 -7.41 -3.05 29.27
N HIS A 404 -6.60 -3.41 28.26
CA HIS A 404 -6.07 -2.46 27.29
C HIS A 404 -5.67 -3.21 26.01
N PRO A 405 -5.87 -2.66 24.80
CA PRO A 405 -5.55 -3.32 23.52
C PRO A 405 -4.07 -3.65 23.28
N HIS A 406 -3.17 -3.21 24.18
CA HIS A 406 -1.73 -3.47 24.13
C HIS A 406 -1.21 -4.20 25.38
N ILE A 407 -2.11 -4.80 26.16
CA ILE A 407 -1.79 -5.65 27.31
C ILE A 407 -2.46 -7.01 27.04
N VAL A 408 -1.76 -8.10 27.33
CA VAL A 408 -2.31 -9.47 27.16
C VAL A 408 -3.57 -9.61 28.01
N ALA A 409 -4.69 -9.95 27.38
CA ALA A 409 -5.95 -10.10 28.10
C ALA A 409 -5.94 -11.36 28.98
N THR A 410 -6.61 -11.27 30.13
CA THR A 410 -6.82 -12.41 31.03
C THR A 410 -8.27 -12.85 30.98
N HIS A 411 -8.49 -14.10 30.57
CA HIS A 411 -9.81 -14.71 30.49
C HIS A 411 -10.33 -15.13 31.87
N GLY A 412 -9.43 -15.51 32.77
CA GLY A 412 -9.77 -15.92 34.13
C GLY A 412 -8.68 -16.77 34.76
N ALA A 413 -9.04 -17.54 35.77
CA ALA A 413 -8.13 -18.50 36.39
C ALA A 413 -8.83 -19.77 36.86
N MET A 414 -8.13 -20.89 36.75
CA MET A 414 -8.53 -22.16 37.36
C MET A 414 -7.92 -22.21 38.76
N VAL A 415 -8.78 -22.33 39.77
CA VAL A 415 -8.38 -22.47 41.18
C VAL A 415 -8.82 -23.85 41.66
N LEU A 416 -7.84 -24.67 42.03
CA LEU A 416 -7.98 -26.06 42.45
C LEU A 416 -7.45 -26.21 43.88
N PRO A 417 -8.25 -25.90 44.91
CA PRO A 417 -7.81 -25.94 46.30
C PRO A 417 -7.31 -27.32 46.72
N GLU A 418 -8.03 -28.39 46.35
CA GLU A 418 -7.67 -29.78 46.67
C GLU A 418 -6.31 -30.20 46.08
N GLU A 419 -6.00 -29.71 44.87
CA GLU A 419 -4.72 -30.00 44.20
C GLU A 419 -3.61 -29.03 44.60
N HIS A 420 -3.91 -28.03 45.44
CA HIS A 420 -2.98 -26.95 45.81
C HIS A 420 -2.46 -26.19 44.58
N ARG A 421 -3.32 -25.96 43.58
CA ARG A 421 -2.94 -25.39 42.27
C ARG A 421 -3.80 -24.20 41.87
N ILE A 422 -3.16 -23.27 41.19
CA ILE A 422 -3.81 -22.17 40.47
C ILE A 422 -3.18 -22.03 39.08
N ALA A 423 -4.00 -21.70 38.09
CA ALA A 423 -3.54 -21.46 36.72
C ALA A 423 -4.25 -20.25 36.13
N ILE A 424 -3.52 -19.33 35.50
CA ILE A 424 -4.09 -18.16 34.84
C ILE A 424 -4.30 -18.47 33.37
N VAL A 425 -5.51 -18.20 32.86
CA VAL A 425 -5.87 -18.38 31.45
C VAL A 425 -5.79 -17.02 30.75
N LEU A 426 -4.88 -16.92 29.78
CA LEU A 426 -4.52 -15.71 29.07
C LEU A 426 -4.82 -15.83 27.58
N GLU A 427 -4.96 -14.69 26.92
CA GLU A 427 -4.97 -14.58 25.47
C GLU A 427 -3.69 -15.19 24.87
N LEU A 428 -3.84 -16.02 23.84
CA LEU A 428 -2.70 -16.48 23.06
C LEU A 428 -2.31 -15.42 22.03
N VAL A 429 -1.22 -14.70 22.29
CA VAL A 429 -0.64 -13.76 21.33
C VAL A 429 0.08 -14.53 20.22
N GLN A 430 -0.34 -14.30 18.98
CA GLN A 430 0.34 -14.86 17.81
C GLN A 430 1.49 -13.94 17.38
N GLY A 431 2.73 -14.35 17.65
CA GLY A 431 3.92 -13.58 17.29
C GLY A 431 5.20 -14.14 17.89
N VAL A 432 6.30 -13.40 17.71
CA VAL A 432 7.57 -13.61 18.44
C VAL A 432 7.63 -12.64 19.61
N THR A 433 8.48 -12.94 20.59
CA THR A 433 8.71 -11.98 21.69
C THR A 433 9.38 -10.72 21.12
N LEU A 434 9.13 -9.54 21.70
CA LEU A 434 9.64 -8.27 21.15
C LEU A 434 11.19 -8.23 21.06
N HIS A 435 11.89 -9.04 21.85
CA HIS A 435 13.34 -9.11 21.88
C HIS A 435 13.91 -9.96 20.72
N GLU A 436 13.12 -10.88 20.16
CA GLU A 436 13.48 -11.73 19.01
C GLU A 436 13.13 -11.04 17.68
#